data_AF-A0A9P8BC85-F1
#
_entry.id   AF-A0A9P8BC85-F1
#
_cell.length_a   1.000
_cell.length_b   1.000
_cell.length_c   1.000
_cell.angle_alpha   90.00
_cell.angle_beta   90.00
_cell.angle_gamma   90.00
#
_symmetry.space_group_name_H-M   'P 1'
#
loop_
_entity.id
_entity.type
_entity.pdbx_description
1 polymer ?
#
loop_
_entity_poly.entity_id
_entity_poly.type
_entity_poly.pdbx_seq_one_letter_code
_entity_poly.pdbx_strand_id
1 'polypeptide(L)'
;MLNSEVDDLQEWIHRHIPYAFQYACEHWADHLGEITVDRNGKMEVDSLLEVFAKRTLLFWIEVMGLLGKAKEAVLLVRSAKTWVTVRGVDARFDPSLLPLLRDAERFVMEYMDVIHASSLHTYISALAIAPVNSQIRSTYGNLISAGPNILKGGDTDWSNYL
;
A
#
# COMPACT_ATOMS: atom_id res chain seq x y z
N MET A 1 4.59 19.21 7.20
CA MET A 1 5.89 18.91 7.84
C MET A 1 6.55 17.86 6.97
N LEU A 2 7.68 18.20 6.35
CA LEU A 2 8.43 17.31 5.48
C LEU A 2 9.27 16.34 6.31
N ASN A 3 9.61 15.19 5.73
CA ASN A 3 10.53 14.23 6.33
C ASN A 3 11.88 14.90 6.68
N SER A 4 12.35 15.84 5.85
CA SER A 4 13.59 16.60 6.08
C SER A 4 13.51 17.60 7.23
N GLU A 5 12.31 17.93 7.72
CA GLU A 5 12.09 18.88 8.82
C GLU A 5 11.96 18.17 10.18
N VAL A 6 11.98 16.84 10.20
CA VAL A 6 11.90 16.05 11.43
C VAL A 6 13.31 15.75 11.91
N ASP A 7 13.71 16.38 13.01
CA ASP A 7 14.97 16.11 13.70
C ASP A 7 15.07 14.61 14.05
N ASP A 8 16.28 14.04 13.93
CA ASP A 8 16.59 12.64 14.23
C ASP A 8 15.82 11.57 13.43
N LEU A 9 15.08 11.93 12.37
CA LEU A 9 14.30 10.97 11.57
C LEU A 9 15.16 9.82 11.04
N GLN A 10 16.37 10.11 10.56
CA GLN A 10 17.29 9.09 10.06
C GLN A 10 17.72 8.11 11.16
N GLU A 11 17.91 8.60 12.38
CA GLU A 11 18.22 7.75 13.52
C GLU A 11 17.01 6.88 13.90
N TRP A 12 15.79 7.43 13.83
CA TRP A 12 14.57 6.68 14.10
C TRP A 12 14.31 5.59 13.06
N ILE A 13 14.53 5.89 11.78
CA ILE A 13 14.49 4.90 10.69
C ILE A 13 15.47 3.77 11.00
N HIS A 14 16.72 4.09 11.34
CA HIS A 14 17.73 3.07 11.65
C HIS A 14 17.34 2.19 12.86
N ARG A 15 16.75 2.79 13.90
CA ARG A 15 16.33 2.09 15.12
C ARG A 15 15.08 1.22 14.94
N HIS A 16 14.11 1.69 14.16
CA HIS A 16 12.79 1.05 14.05
C HIS A 16 12.58 0.25 12.76
N ILE A 17 13.42 0.44 11.75
CA ILE A 17 13.37 -0.24 10.46
C ILE A 17 14.71 -0.98 10.25
N PRO A 18 14.98 -2.03 11.05
CA PRO A 18 16.24 -2.78 10.95
C PRO A 18 16.35 -3.48 9.59
N TYR A 19 17.57 -3.88 9.23
CA TYR A 19 17.86 -4.48 7.91
C TYR A 19 16.94 -5.64 7.54
N ALA A 20 16.65 -6.55 8.48
CA ALA A 20 15.74 -7.67 8.23
C ALA A 20 14.31 -7.22 7.89
N PHE A 21 13.86 -6.12 8.50
CA PHE A 21 12.54 -5.54 8.20
C PHE A 21 12.54 -4.85 6.84
N GLN A 22 13.60 -4.11 6.48
CA GLN A 22 13.77 -3.54 5.14
C GLN A 22 13.73 -4.63 4.07
N TYR A 23 14.47 -5.71 4.27
CA TYR A 23 14.47 -6.87 3.37
C TYR A 23 13.05 -7.43 3.18
N ALA A 24 12.31 -7.62 4.27
CA ALA A 24 10.93 -8.08 4.19
C ALA A 24 10.03 -7.09 3.42
N CYS A 25 10.16 -5.78 3.66
CA CYS A 25 9.41 -4.75 2.94
C CYS A 25 9.71 -4.72 1.44
N GLU A 26 10.93 -5.07 1.04
CA GLU A 26 11.40 -4.96 -0.34
C GLU A 26 11.20 -6.23 -1.17
N HIS A 27 11.05 -7.39 -0.53
CA HIS A 27 11.05 -8.68 -1.25
C HIS A 27 9.80 -9.54 -1.04
N TRP A 28 8.86 -9.15 -0.17
CA TRP A 28 7.67 -9.97 0.12
C TRP A 28 6.87 -10.34 -1.14
N ALA A 29 6.73 -9.42 -2.10
CA ALA A 29 5.95 -9.64 -3.31
C ALA A 29 6.69 -10.52 -4.34
N ASP A 30 8.02 -10.44 -4.38
CA ASP A 30 8.85 -11.30 -5.23
C ASP A 30 8.72 -12.76 -4.78
N HIS A 31 8.77 -12.99 -3.46
CA HIS A 31 8.61 -14.31 -2.88
C HIS A 31 7.24 -14.93 -3.18
N LEU A 32 6.18 -14.15 -3.41
CA LEU A 32 4.88 -14.70 -3.82
C LEU A 32 5.00 -15.54 -5.11
N GLY A 33 5.83 -15.10 -6.06
CA GLY A 33 6.05 -15.80 -7.34
C GLY A 33 6.82 -17.11 -7.20
N GLU A 34 7.54 -17.31 -6.09
CA GLU A 34 8.37 -18.49 -5.85
C GLU A 34 7.60 -19.62 -5.13
N ILE A 35 6.40 -19.32 -4.63
CA ILE A 35 5.67 -20.27 -3.79
C ILE A 35 4.94 -21.33 -4.63
N THR A 36 5.20 -22.59 -4.33
CA THR A 36 4.54 -23.74 -4.97
C THR A 36 3.16 -23.99 -4.39
N VAL A 37 2.17 -24.26 -5.26
CA VAL A 37 0.80 -24.59 -4.87
C VAL A 37 0.73 -25.97 -4.21
N ASP A 38 0.01 -26.04 -3.08
CA ASP A 38 -0.23 -27.30 -2.40
C ASP A 38 -1.19 -28.19 -3.23
N ARG A 39 -1.28 -29.48 -2.88
CA ARG A 39 -2.14 -30.43 -3.62
C ARG A 39 -3.64 -30.10 -3.55
N ASN A 40 -4.05 -29.25 -2.62
CA ASN A 40 -5.44 -28.90 -2.36
C ASN A 40 -5.81 -27.51 -2.91
N GLY A 41 -4.90 -26.83 -3.60
CA GLY A 41 -5.09 -25.50 -4.17
C GLY A 41 -5.17 -24.36 -3.14
N LYS A 42 -4.90 -24.61 -1.85
CA LYS A 42 -5.01 -23.62 -0.77
C LYS A 42 -3.65 -23.36 -0.14
N MET A 43 -3.28 -22.09 0.03
CA MET A 43 -2.04 -21.77 0.75
C MET A 43 -2.30 -20.77 1.86
N GLU A 44 -1.54 -20.91 2.94
CA GLU A 44 -1.58 -19.97 4.06
C GLU A 44 -1.34 -18.53 3.61
N VAL A 45 -0.45 -18.36 2.61
CA VAL A 45 -0.12 -17.06 2.02
C VAL A 45 -1.33 -16.35 1.42
N ASP A 46 -2.39 -17.07 1.00
CA ASP A 46 -3.61 -16.45 0.49
C ASP A 46 -4.26 -15.57 1.55
N SER A 47 -4.46 -16.15 2.73
CA SER A 47 -5.03 -15.45 3.88
C SER A 47 -4.09 -14.38 4.44
N LEU A 48 -2.79 -14.64 4.44
CA LEU A 48 -1.81 -13.66 4.91
C LEU A 48 -1.76 -12.43 4.00
N LEU A 49 -1.84 -12.62 2.68
CA LEU A 49 -1.88 -11.51 1.73
C LEU A 49 -3.15 -10.68 1.89
N GLU A 50 -4.31 -11.30 2.12
CA GLU A 50 -5.55 -10.57 2.40
C GLU A 50 -5.45 -9.72 3.67
N VAL A 51 -4.92 -10.31 4.74
CA VAL A 51 -4.72 -9.61 6.03
C VAL A 51 -3.72 -8.47 5.85
N PHE A 52 -2.61 -8.71 5.16
CA PHE A 52 -1.61 -7.70 4.85
C PHE A 52 -2.23 -6.55 4.05
N ALA A 53 -2.92 -6.86 2.95
CA ALA A 53 -3.53 -5.86 2.07
C ALA A 53 -4.52 -4.96 2.82
N LYS A 54 -5.37 -5.56 3.66
CA LYS A 54 -6.46 -4.85 4.36
C LYS A 54 -6.05 -4.13 5.64
N ARG A 55 -4.95 -4.53 6.27
CA ARG A 55 -4.56 -3.96 7.58
C ARG A 55 -3.21 -3.26 7.59
N THR A 56 -2.32 -3.61 6.67
CA THR A 56 -0.89 -3.27 6.76
C THR A 56 -0.38 -2.52 5.53
N LEU A 57 -1.00 -2.69 4.36
CA LEU A 57 -0.52 -2.14 3.09
C LEU A 57 -0.24 -0.63 3.13
N LEU A 58 -1.12 0.17 3.74
CA LEU A 58 -0.93 1.61 3.81
C LEU A 58 0.29 2.00 4.67
N PHE A 59 0.48 1.31 5.81
CA PHE A 59 1.65 1.50 6.67
C PHE A 59 2.93 1.02 5.97
N TRP A 60 2.85 -0.06 5.19
CA TRP A 60 3.98 -0.49 4.38
C TRP A 60 4.33 0.54 3.29
N ILE A 61 3.34 1.17 2.64
CA ILE A 61 3.58 2.29 1.70
C ILE A 61 4.31 3.44 2.41
N GLU A 62 3.90 3.78 3.64
CA GLU A 62 4.58 4.79 4.45
C GLU A 62 6.06 4.43 4.69
N VAL A 63 6.34 3.19 5.09
CA VAL A 63 7.71 2.68 5.29
C VAL A 63 8.52 2.77 4.00
N MET A 64 7.95 2.38 2.87
CA MET A 64 8.62 2.51 1.58
C MET A 64 8.90 3.97 1.22
N GLY A 65 7.99 4.89 1.57
CA GLY A 65 8.21 6.34 1.47
C GLY A 65 9.39 6.83 2.32
N LEU A 66 9.43 6.42 3.59
CA LEU A 66 10.53 6.73 4.53
C LEU A 66 11.89 6.21 4.05
N LEU A 67 11.91 5.04 3.42
CA LEU A 67 13.11 4.45 2.81
C LEU A 67 13.49 5.08 1.47
N GLY A 68 12.68 6.01 0.95
CA GLY A 68 12.88 6.62 -0.37
C GLY A 68 12.57 5.68 -1.54
N LYS A 69 11.85 4.57 -1.29
CA LYS A 69 11.58 3.46 -2.21
C LYS A 69 10.14 3.41 -2.73
N ALA A 70 9.51 4.57 -2.91
CA ALA A 70 8.12 4.65 -3.36
C ALA A 70 7.92 4.08 -4.78
N LYS A 71 8.92 4.18 -5.66
CA LYS A 71 8.86 3.59 -7.02
C LYS A 71 8.85 2.07 -6.96
N GLU A 72 9.68 1.49 -6.11
CA GLU A 72 9.77 0.06 -5.84
C GLU A 72 8.45 -0.43 -5.22
N ALA A 73 7.82 0.36 -4.35
CA ALA A 73 6.51 0.03 -3.81
C ALA A 73 5.45 -0.17 -4.91
N VAL A 74 5.43 0.67 -5.95
CA VAL A 74 4.54 0.49 -7.12
C VAL A 74 4.78 -0.86 -7.79
N LEU A 75 6.06 -1.24 -7.99
CA LEU A 75 6.42 -2.50 -8.62
C LEU A 75 5.98 -3.70 -7.79
N LEU A 76 6.20 -3.68 -6.47
CA LEU A 76 5.82 -4.77 -5.56
C LEU A 76 4.30 -4.93 -5.45
N VAL A 77 3.54 -3.84 -5.38
CA VAL A 77 2.07 -3.91 -5.41
C VAL A 77 1.59 -4.47 -6.75
N ARG A 78 2.21 -4.09 -7.86
CA ARG A 78 1.90 -4.63 -9.19
C ARG A 78 2.21 -6.13 -9.27
N SER A 79 3.34 -6.59 -8.72
CA SER A 79 3.69 -8.01 -8.64
C SER A 79 2.64 -8.80 -7.85
N ALA A 80 2.24 -8.31 -6.67
CA ALA A 80 1.19 -8.94 -5.87
C ALA A 80 -0.17 -8.97 -6.58
N LYS A 81 -0.55 -7.88 -7.27
CA LYS A 81 -1.76 -7.81 -8.10
C LYS A 81 -1.75 -8.85 -9.22
N THR A 82 -0.63 -8.99 -9.93
CA THR A 82 -0.45 -10.00 -10.99
C THR A 82 -0.58 -11.41 -10.40
N TRP A 83 0.06 -11.66 -9.26
CA TRP A 83 0.00 -12.94 -8.58
C TRP A 83 -1.44 -13.32 -8.18
N VAL A 84 -2.19 -12.39 -7.55
CA VAL A 84 -3.62 -12.60 -7.20
C VAL A 84 -4.45 -12.86 -8.46
N THR A 85 -4.17 -12.19 -9.57
CA THR A 85 -4.92 -12.37 -10.83
C THR A 85 -4.71 -13.77 -11.42
N VAL A 86 -3.46 -14.24 -11.47
CA VAL A 86 -3.14 -15.59 -11.98
C VAL A 86 -3.72 -16.66 -11.05
N ARG A 87 -3.57 -16.44 -9.74
CA ARG A 87 -3.93 -17.40 -8.71
C ARG A 87 -5.42 -17.47 -8.41
N GLY A 88 -6.19 -16.42 -8.71
CA GLY A 88 -7.65 -16.39 -8.53
C GLY A 88 -8.40 -17.45 -9.36
N VAL A 89 -7.72 -18.13 -10.28
CA VAL A 89 -8.25 -19.34 -10.96
C VAL A 89 -8.37 -20.51 -9.98
N ASP A 90 -7.42 -20.66 -9.06
CA ASP A 90 -7.31 -21.80 -8.13
C ASP A 90 -7.69 -21.43 -6.68
N ALA A 91 -7.57 -20.16 -6.31
CA ALA A 91 -7.84 -19.65 -4.96
C ALA A 91 -9.11 -18.79 -4.89
N ARG A 92 -9.84 -18.90 -3.78
CA ARG A 92 -11.00 -18.03 -3.48
C ARG A 92 -10.57 -16.87 -2.60
N PHE A 93 -10.13 -15.80 -3.24
CA PHE A 93 -9.87 -14.53 -2.55
C PHE A 93 -11.15 -13.77 -2.22
N ASP A 94 -11.07 -12.92 -1.20
CA ASP A 94 -12.05 -11.88 -0.99
C ASP A 94 -12.17 -10.98 -2.25
N PRO A 95 -13.40 -10.71 -2.75
CA PRO A 95 -13.61 -9.90 -3.96
C PRO A 95 -13.02 -8.49 -3.89
N SER A 96 -12.76 -7.95 -2.69
CA SER A 96 -12.18 -6.63 -2.50
C SER A 96 -10.65 -6.60 -2.64
N LEU A 97 -9.97 -7.74 -2.60
CA LEU A 97 -8.50 -7.79 -2.61
C LEU A 97 -7.90 -7.21 -3.89
N LEU A 98 -8.34 -7.70 -5.05
CA LEU A 98 -7.81 -7.24 -6.33
C LEU A 98 -8.15 -5.77 -6.62
N PRO A 99 -9.39 -5.29 -6.37
CA PRO A 99 -9.70 -3.87 -6.38
C PRO A 99 -8.80 -3.04 -5.46
N LEU A 100 -8.55 -3.49 -4.23
CA LEU A 100 -7.69 -2.79 -3.28
C LEU A 100 -6.23 -2.68 -3.76
N LEU A 101 -5.65 -3.77 -4.27
CA LEU A 101 -4.27 -3.74 -4.80
C LEU A 101 -4.13 -2.84 -6.03
N ARG A 102 -5.13 -2.85 -6.93
CA ARG A 102 -5.18 -1.95 -8.09
C ARG A 102 -5.26 -0.49 -7.67
N ASP A 103 -6.11 -0.22 -6.67
CA ASP A 103 -6.30 1.12 -6.14
C ASP A 103 -5.07 1.63 -5.37
N ALA A 104 -4.38 0.73 -4.65
CA ALA A 104 -3.14 1.04 -3.95
C ALA A 104 -1.98 1.36 -4.91
N GLU A 105 -1.83 0.59 -6.00
CA GLU A 105 -0.83 0.89 -7.04
C GLU A 105 -1.02 2.31 -7.58
N ARG A 106 -2.28 2.63 -7.91
CA ARG A 106 -2.69 3.95 -8.38
C ARG A 106 -2.43 5.04 -7.35
N PHE A 107 -2.80 4.81 -6.10
CA PHE A 107 -2.58 5.73 -4.98
C PHE A 107 -1.09 6.09 -4.82
N VAL A 108 -0.21 5.09 -4.89
CA VAL A 108 1.24 5.33 -4.78
C VAL A 108 1.76 6.10 -5.99
N MET A 109 1.27 5.81 -7.20
CA MET A 109 1.67 6.54 -8.41
C MET A 109 1.24 8.02 -8.35
N GLU A 110 0.00 8.29 -7.97
CA GLU A 110 -0.56 9.66 -7.93
C GLU A 110 0.11 10.52 -6.85
N TYR A 111 0.37 9.94 -5.68
CA TYR A 111 0.87 10.67 -4.51
C TYR A 111 2.34 10.39 -4.21
N MET A 112 3.10 9.89 -5.19
CA MET A 112 4.50 9.49 -5.01
C MET A 112 5.36 10.59 -4.38
N ASP A 113 5.26 11.80 -4.91
CA ASP A 113 6.04 12.95 -4.43
C ASP A 113 5.67 13.31 -2.98
N VAL A 114 4.39 13.22 -2.64
CA VAL A 114 3.89 13.47 -1.28
C VAL A 114 4.39 12.41 -0.32
N ILE A 115 4.29 11.13 -0.70
CA ILE A 115 4.73 9.98 0.11
C ILE A 115 6.24 10.07 0.37
N HIS A 116 7.02 10.45 -0.65
CA HIS A 116 8.47 10.61 -0.53
C HIS A 116 8.86 11.82 0.33
N ALA A 117 8.22 12.96 0.11
CA ALA A 117 8.53 14.19 0.80
C ALA A 117 8.04 14.21 2.26
N SER A 118 6.95 13.49 2.55
CA SER A 118 6.33 13.47 3.87
C SER A 118 5.50 12.20 4.10
N SER A 119 6.06 11.23 4.82
CA SER A 119 5.41 9.95 5.08
C SER A 119 4.08 10.12 5.85
N LEU A 120 4.02 11.09 6.78
CA LEU A 120 2.81 11.44 7.54
C LEU A 120 1.66 11.98 6.67
N HIS A 121 1.98 12.60 5.52
CA HIS A 121 0.97 13.13 4.61
C HIS A 121 0.30 12.02 3.77
N THR A 122 0.78 10.77 3.87
CA THR A 122 0.08 9.58 3.37
C THR A 122 -1.33 9.48 3.96
N TYR A 123 -1.49 9.78 5.26
CA TYR A 123 -2.79 9.71 5.95
C TYR A 123 -3.57 11.02 5.86
N ILE A 124 -2.89 12.14 6.11
CA ILE A 124 -3.54 13.45 6.30
C ILE A 124 -3.98 14.06 4.96
N SER A 125 -3.22 13.83 3.89
CA SER A 125 -3.48 14.43 2.59
C SER A 125 -3.86 13.38 1.56
N ALA A 126 -2.98 12.43 1.27
CA ALA A 126 -3.18 11.47 0.19
C ALA A 126 -4.44 10.61 0.42
N LEU A 127 -4.58 9.98 1.59
CA LEU A 127 -5.77 9.18 1.91
C LEU A 127 -7.04 10.02 2.05
N ALA A 128 -6.94 11.22 2.61
CA ALA A 128 -8.09 12.10 2.81
C ALA A 128 -8.67 12.62 1.48
N ILE A 129 -7.80 12.89 0.50
CA ILE A 129 -8.13 13.44 -0.82
C ILE A 129 -8.38 12.34 -1.86
N ALA A 130 -7.97 11.09 -1.58
CA ALA A 130 -8.28 9.97 -2.45
C ALA A 130 -9.79 9.93 -2.77
N PRO A 131 -10.18 9.51 -3.99
CA PRO A 131 -11.57 9.57 -4.43
C PRO A 131 -12.53 8.84 -3.51
N VAL A 132 -13.79 9.27 -3.46
CA VAL A 132 -14.75 8.73 -2.48
C VAL A 132 -14.97 7.22 -2.65
N ASN A 133 -14.95 6.73 -3.89
CA ASN A 133 -15.12 5.31 -4.23
C ASN A 133 -13.81 4.50 -4.18
N SER A 134 -12.69 5.11 -3.79
CA SER A 134 -11.40 4.45 -3.64
C SER A 134 -11.48 3.30 -2.63
N GLN A 135 -10.96 2.13 -3.01
CA GLN A 135 -10.87 0.97 -2.14
C GLN A 135 -9.85 1.18 -1.02
N ILE A 136 -8.74 1.87 -1.27
CA ILE A 136 -7.77 2.21 -0.22
C ILE A 136 -8.40 3.15 0.80
N ARG A 137 -9.20 4.13 0.35
CA ARG A 137 -9.96 5.03 1.25
C ARG A 137 -11.04 4.30 2.03
N SER A 138 -11.79 3.40 1.39
CA SER A 138 -12.78 2.57 2.08
C SER A 138 -12.14 1.68 3.14
N THR A 139 -10.98 1.09 2.83
CA THR A 139 -10.27 0.15 3.72
C THR A 139 -9.61 0.85 4.90
N TYR A 140 -8.97 2.00 4.68
CA TYR A 140 -8.17 2.71 5.69
C TYR A 140 -8.83 3.99 6.19
N GLY A 141 -10.07 4.28 5.82
CA GLY A 141 -10.73 5.56 6.10
C GLY A 141 -10.86 5.89 7.59
N ASN A 142 -10.84 4.88 8.46
CA ASN A 142 -10.80 5.07 9.91
C ASN A 142 -9.49 5.72 10.42
N LEU A 143 -8.42 5.71 9.62
CA LEU A 143 -7.14 6.35 9.91
C LEU A 143 -7.12 7.83 9.52
N ILE A 144 -8.14 8.33 8.83
CA ILE A 144 -8.30 9.75 8.55
C ILE A 144 -8.62 10.42 9.90
N SER A 145 -7.57 10.83 10.62
CA SER A 145 -7.65 11.82 11.69
C SER A 145 -8.37 13.06 11.15
N ALA A 146 -9.03 13.86 12.00
CA ALA A 146 -9.87 15.03 11.65
C ALA A 146 -9.15 16.17 10.87
N GLY A 147 -8.53 15.83 9.74
CA GLY A 147 -8.03 16.70 8.72
C GLY A 147 -9.18 17.20 7.84
N PRO A 148 -8.88 17.88 6.73
CA PRO A 148 -9.89 18.55 5.93
C PRO A 148 -10.91 17.53 5.41
N ASN A 149 -12.12 17.55 5.99
CA ASN A 149 -13.27 16.89 5.41
C ASN A 149 -13.60 17.61 4.10
N ILE A 150 -13.44 16.92 2.97
CA ILE A 150 -13.91 17.43 1.70
C ILE A 150 -15.44 17.33 1.72
N LEU A 151 -16.09 18.41 2.17
CA LEU A 151 -17.55 18.48 2.33
C LEU A 151 -18.26 18.59 0.97
N LYS A 152 -17.57 19.10 -0.07
CA LYS A 152 -17.99 19.15 -1.49
C LYS A 152 -16.77 19.27 -2.42
N GLY A 153 -16.87 18.72 -3.63
CA GLY A 153 -15.91 18.96 -4.73
C GLY A 153 -14.72 18.02 -4.83
N GLY A 154 -14.67 16.95 -4.03
CA GLY A 154 -13.68 15.87 -4.21
C GLY A 154 -14.06 14.94 -5.35
N ASP A 155 -13.06 14.35 -5.99
CA ASP A 155 -13.27 13.38 -7.07
C ASP A 155 -14.04 12.15 -6.54
N THR A 156 -15.03 11.69 -7.31
CA THR A 156 -15.77 10.47 -6.96
C THR A 156 -14.94 9.23 -7.26
N ASP A 157 -14.25 9.28 -8.40
CA ASP A 157 -13.42 8.22 -8.95
C ASP A 157 -12.12 8.85 -9.42
N TRP A 158 -11.08 8.05 -9.47
CA TRP A 158 -9.84 8.54 -9.99
C TRP A 158 -9.96 8.90 -11.48
N SER A 159 -9.17 9.88 -11.93
CA SER A 159 -9.07 10.29 -13.33
C SER A 159 -8.87 9.10 -14.29
N ASN A 160 -9.28 9.17 -15.56
CA ASN A 160 -8.97 8.09 -16.50
C ASN A 160 -7.51 8.13 -17.01
N TYR A 161 -6.74 9.15 -16.64
CA TYR A 161 -5.34 9.30 -17.03
C TYR A 161 -4.40 8.71 -15.98
N LEU A 162 -4.03 7.43 -16.16
CA LEU A 162 -2.81 6.79 -15.66
C LEU A 162 -2.43 5.63 -16.59
#